data_AF-A0A0B1PBY7-F1
#
_entry.id   AF-A0A0B1PBY7-F1
#
_cell.length_a   1.000
_cell.length_b   1.000
_cell.length_c   1.000
_cell.angle_alpha   90.00
_cell.angle_beta   90.00
_cell.angle_gamma   90.00
#
_symmetry.space_group_name_H-M   'P 1'
#
loop_
_entity.id
_entity.type
_entity.pdbx_description
1 polymer ?
#
loop_
_entity_poly.entity_id
_entity_poly.type
_entity_poly.pdbx_seq_one_letter_code
_entity_poly.pdbx_strand_id
1 'polypeptide(L)'
;MNHLLDLLEPINCPAIQSATIITLVCALIETPQNTRTFENLDGLLICTSLFKSRETSRDVKLKLVEFLYFYLMPEVPPTTSASIKSRGLDLQKHNPCDSDDFLGNVEVDERENIRNQTEVTRSTQEKQALLGQYLHSVEDLVADLRESAPFGGALA
;
A
#
# COMPACT_ATOMS: atom_id res chain seq x y z
N MET A 1 -2.43 16.68 -1.51
CA MET A 1 -2.99 15.67 -2.44
C MET A 1 -3.96 16.30 -3.45
N ASN A 2 -4.95 17.12 -3.05
CA ASN A 2 -5.89 17.79 -3.98
C ASN A 2 -5.21 18.46 -5.19
N HIS A 3 -4.23 19.33 -4.98
CA HIS A 3 -3.51 19.97 -6.09
C HIS A 3 -2.79 19.00 -7.03
N LEU A 4 -2.39 17.81 -6.57
CA LEU A 4 -1.83 16.79 -7.46
C LEU A 4 -2.91 16.16 -8.34
N LEU A 5 -4.13 15.99 -7.82
CA LEU A 5 -5.24 15.47 -8.59
C LEU A 5 -5.72 16.48 -9.65
N ASP A 6 -5.71 17.78 -9.33
CA ASP A 6 -6.03 18.85 -10.29
C ASP A 6 -5.06 18.86 -11.49
N LEU A 7 -3.78 18.50 -11.27
CA LEU A 7 -2.79 18.40 -12.34
C LEU A 7 -3.04 17.23 -13.31
N LEU A 8 -3.93 16.29 -12.96
CA LEU A 8 -4.35 15.19 -13.84
C LEU A 8 -5.49 15.59 -14.79
N GLU A 9 -6.03 16.80 -14.68
CA GLU A 9 -7.11 17.26 -15.55
C GLU A 9 -6.72 17.18 -17.04
N PRO A 10 -7.67 16.89 -17.95
CA PRO A 10 -7.41 16.77 -19.39
C PRO A 10 -6.85 18.03 -20.06
N ILE A 11 -7.03 19.20 -19.44
CA ILE A 11 -6.49 20.48 -19.94
C ILE A 11 -4.96 20.54 -19.85
N ASN A 12 -4.36 19.77 -18.94
CA ASN A 12 -2.92 19.76 -18.75
C ASN A 12 -2.22 18.91 -19.81
N CYS A 13 -1.01 19.30 -20.19
CA CYS A 13 -0.27 18.57 -21.19
C CYS A 13 0.17 17.18 -20.67
N PRO A 14 0.38 16.19 -21.56
CA PRO A 14 0.73 14.82 -21.15
C PRO A 14 1.99 14.71 -20.28
N ALA A 15 2.94 15.64 -20.41
CA ALA A 15 4.14 15.68 -19.58
C ALA A 15 3.83 16.00 -18.11
N ILE A 16 2.92 16.96 -17.87
CA ILE A 16 2.46 17.31 -16.51
C ILE A 16 1.72 16.13 -15.90
N GLN A 17 0.80 15.51 -16.65
CA GLN A 17 0.05 14.34 -16.19
C GLN A 17 1.00 13.18 -15.84
N SER A 18 1.99 12.90 -16.70
CA SER A 18 2.97 11.83 -16.45
C SER A 18 3.81 12.09 -15.20
N ALA A 19 4.34 13.31 -15.04
CA ALA A 19 5.12 13.69 -13.87
C ALA A 19 4.29 13.63 -12.58
N THR A 20 3.01 14.00 -12.68
CA THR A 20 2.06 13.95 -11.57
C THR A 20 1.77 12.51 -11.14
N ILE A 21 1.56 11.58 -12.08
CA ILE A 21 1.36 10.15 -11.77
C ILE A 21 2.58 9.58 -11.04
N ILE A 22 3.79 9.90 -11.50
CA ILE A 22 5.04 9.46 -10.84
C ILE A 22 5.12 10.05 -9.43
N THR A 23 4.79 11.34 -9.29
CA THR A 23 4.77 12.02 -7.99
C THR A 23 3.75 11.40 -7.04
N LEU A 24 2.59 10.96 -7.55
CA LEU A 24 1.61 10.22 -6.76
C LEU A 24 2.21 8.89 -6.27
N VAL A 25 2.88 8.11 -7.11
CA VAL A 25 3.55 6.87 -6.65
C VAL A 25 4.51 7.17 -5.50
N CYS A 26 5.38 8.18 -5.66
CA CYS A 26 6.32 8.58 -4.61
C CYS A 26 5.63 9.07 -3.33
N ALA A 27 4.46 9.70 -3.43
CA ALA A 27 3.71 10.18 -2.28
C ALA A 27 2.92 9.08 -1.56
N LEU A 28 2.69 7.93 -2.21
CA LEU A 28 1.87 6.83 -1.69
C LEU A 28 2.71 5.63 -1.22
N ILE A 29 3.95 5.50 -1.70
CA ILE A 29 4.82 4.38 -1.32
C ILE A 29 5.10 4.43 0.18
N GLU A 30 5.01 3.26 0.84
CA GLU A 30 5.22 3.08 2.29
C GLU A 30 4.38 4.01 3.20
N THR A 31 3.34 4.64 2.66
CA THR A 31 2.52 5.63 3.37
C THR A 31 1.03 5.37 3.18
N PRO A 32 0.47 4.31 3.81
CA PRO A 32 -0.92 3.90 3.60
C PRO A 32 -1.93 4.99 3.97
N GLN A 33 -1.60 5.90 4.90
CA GLN A 33 -2.41 7.09 5.21
C GLN A 33 -2.62 8.01 4.01
N ASN A 34 -1.57 8.22 3.21
CA ASN A 34 -1.67 9.02 2.00
C ASN A 34 -2.54 8.30 0.96
N THR A 35 -2.47 6.96 0.90
CA THR A 35 -3.35 6.13 0.06
C THR A 35 -4.82 6.26 0.48
N ARG A 36 -5.13 6.25 1.78
CA ARG A 36 -6.51 6.53 2.26
C ARG A 36 -6.98 7.92 1.89
N THR A 37 -6.09 8.91 2.02
CA THR A 37 -6.40 10.30 1.61
C THR A 37 -6.68 10.39 0.11
N PHE A 38 -5.87 9.73 -0.72
CA PHE A 38 -6.05 9.67 -2.16
C PHE A 38 -7.39 9.02 -2.55
N GLU A 39 -7.75 7.91 -1.91
CA GLU A 39 -9.03 7.22 -2.16
C GLU A 39 -10.23 8.07 -1.75
N ASN A 40 -10.17 8.74 -0.60
CA ASN A 40 -11.24 9.61 -0.11
C ASN A 40 -11.43 10.88 -0.95
N LEU A 41 -10.45 11.24 -1.77
CA LEU A 41 -10.49 12.36 -2.72
C LEU A 41 -10.85 11.89 -4.14
N ASP A 42 -11.49 10.73 -4.27
CA ASP A 42 -11.88 10.14 -5.55
C ASP A 42 -10.70 9.96 -6.53
N GLY A 43 -9.48 9.82 -6.01
CA GLY A 43 -8.28 9.70 -6.84
C GLY A 43 -8.33 8.51 -7.80
N LEU A 44 -8.96 7.39 -7.39
CA LEU A 44 -9.19 6.24 -8.26
C LEU A 44 -10.14 6.56 -9.42
N LEU A 45 -11.21 7.32 -9.16
CA LEU A 45 -12.15 7.74 -10.21
C LEU A 45 -11.43 8.65 -11.21
N ILE A 46 -10.63 9.60 -10.74
CA ILE A 46 -9.86 10.53 -11.58
C ILE A 46 -8.88 9.75 -12.47
N CYS A 47 -8.04 8.90 -11.86
CA CYS A 47 -7.04 8.11 -12.59
C CYS A 47 -7.68 7.15 -13.61
N THR A 48 -8.75 6.45 -13.24
CA THR A 48 -9.43 5.52 -14.16
C THR A 48 -10.20 6.26 -15.26
N SER A 49 -10.75 7.44 -14.98
CA SER A 49 -11.40 8.29 -15.99
C SER A 49 -10.38 8.80 -17.01
N LEU A 50 -9.22 9.27 -16.54
CA LEU A 50 -8.10 9.64 -17.40
C LEU A 50 -7.62 8.43 -18.22
N PHE A 51 -7.53 7.24 -17.63
CA PHE A 51 -7.14 6.02 -18.35
C PHE A 51 -8.14 5.63 -19.45
N LYS A 52 -9.44 5.70 -19.16
CA LYS A 52 -10.53 5.37 -20.09
C LYS A 52 -10.68 6.38 -21.23
N SER A 53 -10.28 7.63 -21.02
CA SER A 53 -10.36 8.66 -22.06
C SER A 53 -9.56 8.26 -23.31
N ARG A 54 -10.16 8.48 -24.48
CA ARG A 54 -9.51 8.21 -25.77
C ARG A 54 -8.47 9.28 -26.12
N GLU A 55 -8.57 10.45 -25.51
CA GLU A 55 -7.68 11.60 -25.75
C GLU A 55 -6.36 11.49 -24.98
N THR A 56 -6.32 10.64 -23.95
CA THR A 56 -5.12 10.41 -23.15
C THR A 56 -4.03 9.74 -23.98
N SER A 57 -2.82 10.30 -23.94
CA SER A 57 -1.68 9.79 -24.70
C SER A 57 -1.28 8.38 -24.25
N ARG A 58 -0.65 7.63 -25.15
CA ARG A 58 -0.18 6.26 -24.87
C ARG A 58 0.78 6.23 -23.68
N ASP A 59 1.67 7.19 -23.58
CA ASP A 59 2.68 7.25 -22.51
C ASP A 59 2.03 7.47 -21.14
N VAL A 60 1.04 8.38 -21.06
CA VAL A 60 0.26 8.60 -19.82
C VAL A 60 -0.53 7.34 -19.47
N LYS A 61 -1.14 6.66 -20.44
CA LYS A 61 -1.84 5.38 -20.18
C LYS A 61 -0.91 4.30 -19.64
N LEU A 62 0.31 4.20 -20.15
CA LEU A 62 1.30 3.25 -19.64
C LEU A 62 1.64 3.57 -18.18
N LYS A 63 1.86 4.84 -17.84
CA LYS A 63 2.10 5.28 -16.46
C LYS A 63 0.91 5.03 -15.54
N LEU A 64 -0.32 5.21 -16.02
CA LEU A 64 -1.54 4.87 -15.27
C LEU A 64 -1.63 3.37 -15.00
N VAL A 65 -1.28 2.51 -15.97
CA VAL A 65 -1.26 1.06 -15.76
C VAL A 65 -0.23 0.68 -14.71
N GLU A 66 1.00 1.20 -14.78
CA GLU A 66 2.03 1.01 -13.75
C GLU A 66 1.54 1.47 -12.37
N PHE A 67 0.88 2.62 -12.30
CA PHE A 67 0.27 3.14 -11.08
C PHE A 67 -0.83 2.22 -10.53
N LEU A 68 -1.70 1.66 -11.39
CA LEU A 68 -2.75 0.74 -10.97
C LEU A 68 -2.19 -0.59 -10.44
N TYR A 69 -1.12 -1.11 -11.06
CA TYR A 69 -0.38 -2.25 -10.54
C TYR A 69 0.21 -1.94 -9.16
N PHE A 70 0.90 -0.81 -9.02
CA PHE A 70 1.42 -0.34 -7.74
C PHE A 70 0.31 -0.21 -6.67
N TYR A 71 -0.83 0.39 -7.03
CA TYR A 71 -1.95 0.55 -6.12
C TYR A 71 -2.51 -0.81 -5.65
N LEU A 72 -2.52 -1.83 -6.51
CA LEU A 72 -3.02 -3.17 -6.15
C LEU A 72 -2.01 -4.02 -5.36
N MET A 73 -0.72 -3.68 -5.35
CA MET A 73 0.29 -4.40 -4.58
C MET A 73 -0.02 -4.41 -3.07
N PRO A 74 0.32 -5.48 -2.34
CA PRO A 74 0.16 -5.52 -0.88
C PRO A 74 0.92 -4.37 -0.20
N GLU A 75 0.28 -3.71 0.77
CA GLU A 75 0.88 -2.57 1.50
C GLU A 75 1.80 -3.03 2.64
N VAL A 76 1.54 -4.22 3.15
CA VAL A 76 2.39 -4.92 4.11
C VAL A 76 2.94 -6.17 3.44
N PRO A 77 4.22 -6.52 3.69
CA PRO A 77 4.74 -7.79 3.25
C PRO A 77 3.87 -8.91 3.83
N PRO A 78 3.63 -10.01 3.09
CA PRO A 78 2.87 -11.13 3.63
C PRO A 78 3.64 -11.67 4.83
N THR A 79 3.17 -11.34 6.03
CA THR A 79 3.73 -11.90 7.27
C THR A 79 3.47 -13.39 7.20
N THR A 80 4.51 -14.17 6.95
CA THR A 80 4.51 -15.60 7.16
C THR A 80 4.13 -15.81 8.62
N SER A 81 2.88 -16.16 8.87
CA SER A 81 2.38 -16.55 10.18
C SER A 81 2.97 -17.93 10.54
N ALA A 82 4.29 -18.00 10.66
CA ALA A 82 5.03 -19.16 11.11
C ALA A 82 5.60 -18.84 12.49
N SER A 83 4.85 -19.26 13.51
CA SER A 83 5.35 -19.63 14.83
C SER A 83 6.07 -18.55 15.64
N ILE A 84 5.29 -17.77 16.39
CA ILE A 84 5.55 -17.66 17.82
C ILE A 84 4.53 -18.57 18.51
N LYS A 85 4.70 -19.90 18.32
CA LYS A 85 4.37 -20.79 19.44
C LYS A 85 5.28 -20.29 20.54
N SER A 86 4.69 -19.66 21.56
CA SER A 86 5.32 -19.47 22.85
C SER A 86 6.03 -20.78 23.20
N ARG A 87 7.34 -20.82 23.00
CA ARG A 87 8.18 -21.87 23.57
C ARG A 87 8.01 -21.69 25.07
N GLY A 88 7.07 -22.43 25.63
CA GLY A 88 7.03 -22.73 27.05
C GLY A 88 8.34 -23.42 27.36
N LEU A 89 9.35 -22.61 27.69
CA LEU A 89 10.54 -23.05 28.35
C LEU A 89 10.12 -23.30 29.79
N ASP A 90 9.86 -24.58 30.02
CA ASP A 90 9.93 -25.23 31.31
C ASP A 90 11.32 -24.94 31.91
N LEU A 91 11.39 -24.05 32.90
CA LEU A 91 12.52 -23.99 33.82
C LEU A 91 12.01 -23.95 35.26
N GLN A 92 12.42 -25.01 35.96
CA GLN A 92 12.34 -25.27 37.37
C GLN A 92 12.76 -24.09 38.26
N LYS A 93 11.97 -23.93 39.34
CA LYS A 93 12.33 -23.46 40.70
C LYS A 93 13.80 -23.09 40.97
N HIS A 94 14.07 -21.84 41.40
CA HIS A 94 14.81 -21.55 42.65
C HIS A 94 14.64 -20.08 43.15
N ASN A 95 14.77 -19.94 44.48
CA ASN A 95 14.61 -18.85 45.47
C ASN A 95 14.87 -17.34 45.16
N PRO A 96 14.41 -16.41 46.06
CA PRO A 96 14.47 -14.96 45.89
C PRO A 96 15.68 -14.28 46.60
N CYS A 97 16.23 -13.20 46.02
CA CYS A 97 16.63 -11.95 46.72
C CYS A 97 17.35 -10.94 45.78
N ASP A 98 16.83 -9.71 45.77
CA ASP A 98 17.43 -8.37 45.65
C ASP A 98 18.58 -8.06 44.67
N SER A 99 18.31 -7.18 43.69
CA SER A 99 19.05 -5.90 43.49
C SER A 99 18.50 -5.09 42.29
N ASP A 100 18.36 -3.78 42.54
CA ASP A 100 18.36 -2.60 41.66
C ASP A 100 18.16 -2.73 40.13
N ASP A 101 17.02 -2.17 39.71
CA ASP A 101 16.88 -0.97 38.86
C ASP A 101 17.37 -0.96 37.39
N PHE A 102 16.52 -0.34 36.56
CA PHE A 102 16.71 0.06 35.16
C PHE A 102 16.40 -0.92 34.01
N LEU A 103 15.15 -1.41 33.94
CA LEU A 103 14.53 -1.81 32.66
C LEU A 103 13.21 -1.06 32.47
N GLY A 104 13.33 0.23 32.17
CA GLY A 104 12.21 1.09 31.79
C GLY A 104 11.76 0.83 30.35
N ASN A 105 10.55 0.26 30.21
CA ASN A 105 9.55 0.53 29.17
C ASN A 105 10.04 0.80 27.73
N VAL A 106 10.35 -0.24 26.95
CA VAL A 106 10.47 -0.13 25.48
C VAL A 106 9.42 -0.99 24.73
N GLU A 107 8.72 -1.91 25.39
CA GLU A 107 7.83 -2.89 24.71
C GLU A 107 6.39 -2.42 24.46
N VAL A 108 6.00 -1.23 24.94
CA VAL A 108 4.62 -0.72 24.77
C VAL A 108 4.44 -0.02 23.42
N ASP A 109 5.49 0.61 22.89
CA ASP A 109 5.44 1.45 21.68
C ASP A 109 5.33 0.62 20.38
N GLU A 110 6.00 -0.54 20.31
CA GLU A 110 5.93 -1.42 19.12
C GLU A 110 4.54 -2.05 18.95
N ARG A 111 3.86 -2.42 20.04
CA ARG A 111 2.53 -3.05 19.99
C ARG A 111 1.42 -2.06 19.59
N GLU A 112 1.51 -0.81 20.01
CA GLU A 112 0.57 0.24 19.57
C GLU A 112 0.84 0.66 18.12
N ASN A 113 2.09 0.81 17.71
CA ASN A 113 2.44 1.16 16.32
C ASN A 113 1.97 0.07 15.32
N ILE A 114 2.16 -1.21 15.63
CA ILE A 114 1.67 -2.32 14.77
C ILE A 114 0.14 -2.32 14.69
N ARG A 115 -0.56 -2.09 15.80
CA ARG A 115 -2.04 -2.00 15.82
C ARG A 115 -2.54 -0.84 14.98
N ASN A 116 -1.95 0.34 15.13
CA ASN A 116 -2.29 1.52 14.36
C ASN A 116 -1.97 1.35 12.86
N GLN A 117 -0.90 0.63 12.50
CA GLN A 117 -0.63 0.28 11.10
C GLN A 117 -1.67 -0.67 10.52
N THR A 118 -2.08 -1.72 11.25
CA THR A 118 -3.10 -2.66 10.77
C THR A 118 -4.47 -2.03 10.57
N GLU A 119 -4.81 -0.98 11.32
CA GLU A 119 -6.06 -0.24 11.14
C GLU A 119 -6.07 0.61 9.86
N VAL A 120 -4.90 0.92 9.32
CA VAL A 120 -4.73 1.90 8.23
C VAL A 120 -4.44 1.21 6.90
N THR A 121 -3.80 0.05 6.93
CA THR A 121 -3.48 -0.73 5.74
C THR A 121 -4.71 -1.45 5.19
N ARG A 122 -4.85 -1.52 3.86
CA ARG A 122 -5.89 -2.35 3.21
C ARG A 122 -5.29 -3.54 2.47
N SER A 123 -6.02 -4.64 2.49
CA SER A 123 -5.70 -5.82 1.70
C SER A 123 -5.83 -5.55 0.19
N THR A 124 -5.13 -6.33 -0.64
CA THR A 124 -5.28 -6.28 -2.10
C THR A 124 -6.73 -6.52 -2.54
N GLN A 125 -7.47 -7.38 -1.84
CA GLN A 125 -8.87 -7.67 -2.17
C GLN A 125 -9.78 -6.46 -1.94
N GLU A 126 -9.60 -5.72 -0.84
CA GLU A 126 -10.35 -4.49 -0.59
C GLU A 126 -10.00 -3.41 -1.62
N LYS A 127 -8.71 -3.27 -1.95
CA LYS A 127 -8.27 -2.34 -3.00
C LYS A 127 -8.81 -2.70 -4.37
N GLN A 128 -8.86 -3.99 -4.70
CA GLN A 128 -9.51 -4.50 -5.91
C GLN A 128 -11.01 -4.15 -5.92
N ALA A 129 -11.72 -4.32 -4.81
CA ALA A 129 -13.14 -3.98 -4.72
C ALA A 129 -13.39 -2.47 -4.94
N LEU A 130 -12.52 -1.61 -4.39
CA LEU A 130 -12.59 -0.16 -4.61
C LEU A 130 -12.32 0.21 -6.07
N LEU A 131 -11.27 -0.36 -6.68
CA LEU A 131 -10.95 -0.11 -8.08
C LEU A 131 -12.03 -0.65 -9.03
N GLY A 132 -12.65 -1.78 -8.67
CA GLY A 132 -13.74 -2.42 -9.40
C GLY A 132 -15.00 -1.56 -9.54
N GLN A 133 -15.17 -0.55 -8.70
CA GLN A 133 -16.25 0.44 -8.85
C GLN A 133 -16.08 1.31 -10.10
N TYR A 134 -14.85 1.45 -10.59
CA TYR A 134 -14.51 2.39 -11.67
C TYR A 134 -14.00 1.71 -12.95
N LEU A 135 -13.56 0.44 -12.85
CA LEU A 135 -12.99 -0.34 -13.94
C LEU A 135 -13.54 -1.77 -13.88
N HIS A 136 -14.03 -2.31 -14.99
CA HIS A 136 -14.71 -3.62 -15.05
C HIS A 136 -13.77 -4.80 -15.36
N SER A 137 -12.51 -4.53 -15.70
CA SER A 137 -11.47 -5.50 -16.06
C SER A 137 -10.34 -5.51 -15.02
N VAL A 138 -10.68 -5.39 -13.74
CA VAL A 138 -9.67 -5.35 -12.67
C VAL A 138 -9.14 -6.76 -12.38
N GLU A 139 -9.94 -7.77 -12.69
CA GLU A 139 -9.62 -9.19 -12.52
C GLU A 139 -8.38 -9.59 -13.32
N ASP A 140 -8.26 -9.10 -14.57
CA ASP A 140 -7.10 -9.36 -15.43
C ASP A 140 -5.84 -8.71 -14.85
N LEU A 141 -5.93 -7.46 -14.37
CA LEU A 141 -4.79 -6.79 -13.70
C LEU A 141 -4.35 -7.54 -12.44
N VAL A 142 -5.29 -8.06 -11.65
CA VAL A 142 -4.97 -8.81 -10.42
C VAL A 142 -4.39 -10.19 -10.76
N ALA A 143 -4.89 -10.85 -11.80
CA ALA A 143 -4.35 -12.11 -12.30
C ALA A 143 -2.90 -11.92 -12.78
N ASP A 144 -2.66 -10.91 -13.62
CA ASP A 144 -1.33 -10.55 -14.13
C ASP A 144 -0.37 -10.24 -12.98
N LEU A 145 -0.81 -9.50 -11.95
CA LEU A 145 0.03 -9.18 -10.78
C LEU A 145 0.43 -10.44 -9.99
N ARG A 146 -0.47 -11.42 -9.86
CA ARG A 146 -0.21 -12.69 -9.17
C ARG A 146 0.73 -13.59 -9.97
N GLU A 147 0.64 -13.57 -11.29
CA GLU A 147 1.49 -14.38 -12.18
C GLU A 147 2.88 -13.76 -12.36
N SER A 148 2.97 -12.44 -12.49
CA SER A 148 4.21 -11.75 -12.85
C SER A 148 5.14 -11.44 -11.66
N ALA A 149 4.65 -11.49 -10.41
CA ALA A 149 5.38 -11.08 -9.20
C ALA A 149 6.34 -9.89 -9.47
N PRO A 150 5.85 -8.77 -10.02
CA PRO A 150 6.68 -7.82 -10.77
C PRO A 150 7.76 -7.12 -9.94
N PHE A 151 7.68 -7.20 -8.62
CA PHE A 151 8.67 -6.68 -7.68
C PHE A 151 9.06 -7.68 -6.57
N GLY A 152 8.72 -8.98 -6.69
CA GLY A 152 8.64 -9.90 -5.52
C GLY A 152 9.26 -11.29 -5.67
N GLY A 153 10.24 -11.48 -6.54
CA GLY A 153 11.01 -12.74 -6.64
C GLY A 153 12.41 -12.71 -6.00
N ALA A 154 12.85 -11.59 -5.42
CA ALA A 154 14.26 -11.39 -5.02
C ALA A 154 14.42 -10.71 -3.65
N LEU A 155 13.73 -11.21 -2.63
CA LEU A 155 14.16 -11.02 -1.24
C LEU A 155 14.17 -12.40 -0.57
N ALA A 156 15.27 -13.11 -0.78
CA ALA A 156 15.68 -14.30 -0.04
C ALA A 156 17.03 -14.02 0.61
#